data_AF-A0A931RR74-F1
#
_entry.id   AF-A0A931RR74-F1
#
_cell.length_a   1.000
_cell.length_b   1.000
_cell.length_c   1.000
_cell.angle_alpha   90.00
_cell.angle_beta   90.00
_cell.angle_gamma   90.00
#
_symmetry.space_group_name_H-M   'P 1'
#
loop_
_entity.id
_entity.type
_entity.pdbx_description
1 polymer ?
#
loop_
_entity_poly.entity_id
_entity_poly.type
_entity_poly.pdbx_seq_one_letter_code
_entity_poly.pdbx_strand_id
1 'polypeptide(L)'
;MDWESLYNNLQVRDFIYFISSADIQDMLFPVKVIFIAFAIFFLTAIIYFMMNSSYLKYQLLEDVTEFFSWQAYGLKEVSKRWNKIKSKIKEDSEASYKLAIIEADEFLTDVLEDRGYSGKSFEEAVEKIDKETFLNIGQLKEIHQVRNSIVYNPDYKLDINQAKKILATYEQAINNIWVS
;
A
#
# COMPACT_ATOMS: atom_id res chain seq x y z
N MET A 1 -17.26 -38.63 -29.96
CA MET A 1 -18.22 -37.75 -30.65
C MET A 1 -17.41 -36.56 -31.12
N ASP A 2 -17.22 -36.43 -32.42
CA ASP A 2 -16.29 -35.47 -33.01
C ASP A 2 -16.98 -34.11 -33.19
N TRP A 3 -16.30 -33.01 -32.91
CA TRP A 3 -16.89 -31.67 -32.99
C TRP A 3 -17.30 -31.32 -34.43
N GLU A 4 -16.61 -31.86 -35.42
CA GLU A 4 -16.97 -31.74 -36.83
C GLU A 4 -18.30 -32.44 -37.17
N SER A 5 -18.59 -33.56 -36.51
CA SER A 5 -19.84 -34.29 -36.75
C SER A 5 -21.02 -33.58 -36.12
N LEU A 6 -20.84 -32.98 -34.94
CA LEU A 6 -21.86 -32.12 -34.30
C LEU A 6 -22.12 -30.84 -35.11
N TYR A 7 -21.07 -30.17 -35.57
CA TYR A 7 -21.16 -28.93 -36.34
C TYR A 7 -21.89 -29.12 -37.69
N ASN A 8 -21.62 -30.24 -38.38
CA ASN A 8 -22.29 -30.57 -39.63
C ASN A 8 -23.72 -31.10 -39.41
N ASN A 9 -23.99 -31.88 -38.35
CA ASN A 9 -25.31 -32.47 -38.09
C ASN A 9 -26.33 -31.43 -37.57
N LEU A 10 -25.86 -30.36 -36.92
CA LEU A 10 -26.69 -29.25 -36.43
C LEU A 10 -26.94 -28.15 -37.48
N GLN A 11 -26.53 -28.34 -38.74
CA GLN A 11 -26.65 -27.34 -39.82
C GLN A 11 -26.04 -25.96 -39.47
N VAL A 12 -25.16 -25.90 -38.47
CA VAL A 12 -24.62 -24.63 -37.96
C VAL A 12 -23.81 -23.92 -39.04
N ARG A 13 -23.10 -24.69 -39.88
CA ARG A 13 -22.37 -24.16 -41.03
C ARG A 13 -23.29 -23.46 -42.02
N ASP A 14 -24.38 -24.12 -42.39
CA ASP A 14 -25.32 -23.61 -43.39
C ASP A 14 -26.12 -22.42 -42.83
N PHE A 15 -26.41 -22.42 -41.52
CA PHE A 15 -26.96 -21.27 -40.82
C PHE A 15 -26.00 -20.08 -40.81
N ILE A 16 -24.71 -20.28 -40.50
CA ILE A 16 -23.69 -19.23 -40.53
C ILE A 16 -23.54 -18.65 -41.94
N TYR A 17 -23.51 -19.49 -42.97
CA TYR A 17 -23.49 -19.01 -44.36
C TYR A 17 -24.76 -18.26 -44.74
N PHE A 18 -25.93 -18.72 -44.29
CA PHE A 18 -27.20 -18.06 -44.52
C PHE A 18 -27.26 -16.67 -43.89
N ILE A 19 -26.92 -16.53 -42.60
CA ILE A 19 -26.90 -15.21 -41.94
C ILE A 19 -25.79 -14.30 -42.48
N SER A 20 -24.72 -14.87 -43.03
CA SER A 20 -23.60 -14.12 -43.63
C SER A 20 -23.80 -13.84 -45.12
N SER A 21 -24.91 -14.29 -45.71
CA SER A 21 -25.24 -14.02 -47.11
C SER A 21 -25.47 -12.53 -47.35
N ALA A 22 -25.14 -12.05 -48.55
CA ALA A 22 -25.23 -10.63 -48.90
C ALA A 22 -26.65 -10.07 -48.70
N ASP A 23 -27.68 -10.81 -49.13
CA ASP A 23 -29.08 -10.38 -49.03
C ASP A 23 -29.52 -10.15 -47.57
N ILE A 24 -29.17 -11.07 -46.66
CA ILE A 24 -29.49 -10.94 -45.23
C ILE A 24 -28.68 -9.81 -44.58
N GLN A 25 -27.42 -9.65 -44.96
CA GLN A 25 -26.57 -8.57 -44.44
C GLN A 25 -27.09 -7.18 -44.83
N ASP A 26 -27.59 -7.03 -46.06
CA ASP A 26 -28.22 -5.80 -46.54
C ASP A 26 -29.52 -5.49 -45.78
N MET A 27 -30.36 -6.50 -45.53
CA MET A 27 -31.57 -6.35 -44.71
C MET A 27 -31.26 -6.00 -43.24
N LEU A 28 -30.14 -6.50 -42.69
CA LEU A 28 -29.71 -6.24 -41.31
C LEU A 28 -28.95 -4.93 -41.13
N PHE A 29 -28.48 -4.29 -42.19
CA PHE A 29 -27.74 -3.03 -42.13
C PHE A 29 -28.44 -1.94 -41.29
N PRO A 30 -29.73 -1.58 -41.51
CA PRO A 30 -30.39 -0.56 -40.71
C PRO A 30 -30.52 -0.95 -39.23
N VAL A 31 -30.73 -2.24 -38.94
CA VAL A 31 -30.81 -2.75 -37.56
C VAL A 31 -29.47 -2.55 -36.84
N LYS A 32 -28.34 -2.87 -37.49
CA LYS A 32 -27.00 -2.65 -36.93
C LYS A 32 -26.74 -1.18 -36.61
N VAL A 33 -27.13 -0.27 -37.51
CA VAL A 33 -26.98 1.18 -37.28
C VAL A 33 -27.74 1.63 -36.03
N ILE A 34 -28.96 1.14 -35.83
CA ILE A 34 -29.75 1.41 -34.63
C ILE A 34 -29.02 0.89 -33.37
N PHE A 35 -28.53 -0.36 -33.39
CA PHE A 35 -27.80 -0.91 -32.25
C PHE A 35 -26.52 -0.13 -31.93
N ILE A 36 -25.76 0.31 -32.94
CA ILE A 36 -24.57 1.14 -32.75
C ILE A 36 -24.95 2.49 -32.12
N ALA A 37 -26.03 3.12 -32.60
CA ALA A 37 -26.52 4.36 -32.02
C ALA A 37 -26.93 4.20 -30.54
N PHE A 38 -27.65 3.11 -30.20
CA PHE A 38 -27.98 2.78 -28.82
C PHE A 38 -26.74 2.52 -27.97
N ALA A 39 -25.75 1.79 -28.49
CA ALA A 39 -24.50 1.52 -27.78
C ALA A 39 -23.75 2.81 -27.45
N ILE A 40 -23.66 3.74 -28.41
CA ILE A 40 -23.05 5.06 -28.19
C ILE A 40 -23.86 5.85 -27.16
N PHE A 41 -25.19 5.87 -27.27
CA PHE A 41 -26.06 6.53 -26.30
C PHE A 41 -25.83 6.01 -24.87
N PHE A 42 -25.86 4.70 -24.66
CA PHE A 42 -25.60 4.11 -23.34
C PHE A 42 -24.18 4.37 -22.86
N LEU A 43 -23.18 4.31 -23.73
CA LEU A 43 -21.79 4.60 -23.37
C LEU A 43 -21.64 6.05 -22.90
N THR A 44 -22.25 7.01 -23.61
CA THR A 44 -22.26 8.42 -23.19
C THR A 44 -23.03 8.63 -21.89
N ALA A 45 -24.16 7.93 -21.68
CA ALA A 45 -24.93 7.99 -20.45
C ALA A 45 -24.15 7.43 -19.25
N ILE A 46 -23.39 6.34 -19.43
CA ILE A 46 -22.51 5.76 -18.41
C ILE A 46 -21.42 6.77 -18.04
N ILE A 47 -20.73 7.35 -19.02
CA ILE A 47 -19.68 8.36 -18.77
C ILE A 47 -20.27 9.57 -18.03
N TYR A 48 -21.43 10.08 -18.50
CA TYR A 48 -22.11 11.19 -17.87
C TYR A 48 -22.48 10.87 -16.41
N PHE A 49 -23.05 9.69 -16.14
CA PHE A 49 -23.40 9.26 -14.80
C PHE A 49 -22.17 9.08 -13.91
N MET A 50 -21.07 8.55 -14.43
CA MET A 50 -19.79 8.46 -13.71
C MET A 50 -19.22 9.83 -13.34
N MET A 51 -19.34 10.82 -14.23
CA MET A 51 -18.88 12.19 -13.95
C MET A 51 -19.79 12.93 -12.98
N ASN A 52 -21.11 12.76 -13.10
CA ASN A 52 -22.10 13.47 -12.31
C ASN A 52 -22.33 12.84 -10.91
N SER A 53 -22.14 11.52 -10.78
CA SER A 53 -22.30 10.82 -9.51
C SER A 53 -21.04 10.98 -8.65
N SER A 54 -21.05 11.99 -7.77
CA SER A 54 -20.00 12.18 -6.76
C SER A 54 -19.84 10.97 -5.82
N TYR A 55 -20.91 10.18 -5.65
CA TYR A 55 -20.95 9.01 -4.78
C TYR A 55 -20.02 7.87 -5.27
N LEU A 56 -20.07 7.54 -6.57
CA LEU A 56 -19.19 6.51 -7.15
C LEU A 56 -17.73 6.95 -7.17
N LYS A 57 -17.50 8.25 -7.43
CA LYS A 57 -16.16 8.83 -7.38
C LYS A 57 -15.59 8.79 -5.96
N TYR A 58 -16.40 9.09 -4.95
CA TYR A 58 -15.97 9.03 -3.55
C TYR A 58 -15.58 7.60 -3.17
N GLN A 59 -16.47 6.63 -3.39
CA GLN A 59 -16.26 5.25 -2.93
C GLN A 59 -15.16 4.50 -3.72
N LEU A 60 -14.98 4.78 -5.01
CA LEU A 60 -13.96 4.11 -5.83
C LEU A 60 -12.59 4.82 -5.77
N LEU A 61 -12.56 6.16 -5.65
CA LEU A 61 -11.29 6.86 -5.48
C LEU A 61 -10.76 6.69 -4.06
N GLU A 62 -11.59 6.62 -3.02
CA GLU A 62 -11.11 6.38 -1.65
C GLU A 62 -10.39 5.03 -1.56
N ASP A 63 -10.98 3.93 -2.08
CA ASP A 63 -10.33 2.60 -2.12
C ASP A 63 -9.04 2.57 -2.97
N VAL A 64 -9.05 3.14 -4.18
CA VAL A 64 -7.87 3.13 -5.06
C VAL A 64 -6.79 4.07 -4.51
N THR A 65 -7.17 5.21 -3.95
CA THR A 65 -6.21 6.10 -3.30
C THR A 65 -5.68 5.49 -2.02
N GLU A 66 -6.46 4.86 -1.13
CA GLU A 66 -5.92 4.14 0.03
C GLU A 66 -4.94 3.05 -0.39
N PHE A 67 -5.31 2.22 -1.37
CA PHE A 67 -4.48 1.13 -1.87
C PHE A 67 -3.12 1.59 -2.45
N PHE A 68 -3.11 2.70 -3.21
CA PHE A 68 -1.87 3.24 -3.80
C PHE A 68 -1.15 4.28 -2.91
N SER A 69 -1.88 4.99 -2.05
CA SER A 69 -1.34 6.05 -1.19
C SER A 69 -0.61 5.48 0.01
N TRP A 70 -1.01 4.32 0.54
CA TRP A 70 -0.33 3.74 1.69
C TRP A 70 1.15 3.45 1.42
N GLN A 71 1.50 3.02 0.20
CA GLN A 71 2.90 2.80 -0.20
C GLN A 71 3.63 4.07 -0.65
N ALA A 72 3.02 4.92 -1.49
CA ALA A 72 3.73 6.08 -2.07
C ALA A 72 3.71 7.35 -1.20
N TYR A 73 2.61 7.59 -0.46
CA TYR A 73 2.51 8.71 0.48
C TYR A 73 3.15 8.37 1.83
N GLY A 74 3.00 7.10 2.27
CA GLY A 74 3.61 6.57 3.49
C GLY A 74 5.12 6.82 3.55
N LEU A 75 5.87 6.45 2.51
CA LEU A 75 7.32 6.65 2.46
C LEU A 75 7.74 8.13 2.61
N LYS A 76 6.96 9.06 2.05
CA LYS A 76 7.26 10.50 2.14
C LYS A 76 6.98 11.03 3.55
N GLU A 77 5.88 10.64 4.17
CA GLU A 77 5.54 11.08 5.52
C GLU A 77 6.46 10.41 6.57
N VAL A 78 6.82 9.15 6.36
CA VAL A 78 7.82 8.41 7.16
C VAL A 78 9.17 9.08 7.11
N SER A 79 9.65 9.39 5.90
CA SER A 79 10.92 10.10 5.71
C SER A 79 10.88 11.48 6.38
N LYS A 80 9.77 12.21 6.26
CA LYS A 80 9.58 13.52 6.88
C LYS A 80 9.56 13.44 8.41
N ARG A 81 8.84 12.47 9.00
CA ARG A 81 8.81 12.22 10.45
C ARG A 81 10.19 11.81 10.95
N TRP A 82 10.87 10.91 10.25
CA TRP A 82 12.24 10.50 10.57
C TRP A 82 13.23 11.68 10.54
N ASN A 83 13.15 12.53 9.50
CA ASN A 83 13.99 13.73 9.39
C ASN A 83 13.76 14.72 10.55
N LYS A 84 12.52 14.83 11.03
CA LYS A 84 12.20 15.64 12.22
C LYS A 84 12.89 15.07 13.47
N ILE A 85 12.82 13.76 13.70
CA ILE A 85 13.51 13.08 14.80
C ILE A 85 15.02 13.30 14.70
N LYS A 86 15.61 13.06 13.53
CA LYS A 86 17.04 13.21 13.25
C LYS A 86 17.54 14.65 13.44
N SER A 87 16.70 15.65 13.18
CA SER A 87 17.04 17.06 13.36
C SER A 87 17.28 17.45 14.83
N LYS A 88 16.67 16.74 15.79
CA LYS A 88 16.82 17.02 17.24
C LYS A 88 18.24 16.78 17.74
N ILE A 89 18.98 15.85 17.13
CA ILE A 89 20.41 15.66 17.44
C ILE A 89 21.27 16.87 17.00
N LYS A 90 20.77 17.77 16.15
CA LYS A 90 21.54 18.96 15.74
C LYS A 90 21.56 20.08 16.78
N GLU A 91 20.69 20.02 17.80
CA GLU A 91 20.60 21.02 18.87
C GLU A 91 21.71 20.90 19.93
N ASP A 92 22.60 19.91 19.78
CA ASP A 92 23.78 19.63 20.62
C ASP A 92 23.51 19.62 22.14
N SER A 93 22.37 19.04 22.54
CA SER A 93 21.98 18.94 23.94
C SER A 93 21.63 17.51 24.35
N GLU A 94 22.05 17.11 25.55
CA GLU A 94 21.75 15.77 26.10
C GLU A 94 20.23 15.50 26.15
N ALA A 95 19.44 16.54 26.47
CA ALA A 95 17.99 16.46 26.48
C ALA A 95 17.41 16.20 25.08
N SER A 96 17.91 16.89 24.05
CA SER A 96 17.47 16.69 22.66
C SER A 96 17.85 15.30 22.15
N TYR A 97 18.99 14.74 22.58
CA TYR A 97 19.40 13.36 22.24
C TYR A 97 18.47 12.31 22.85
N LYS A 98 18.17 12.46 24.14
CA LYS A 98 17.23 11.59 24.86
C LYS A 98 15.85 11.62 24.20
N LEU A 99 15.35 12.82 23.90
CA LEU A 99 14.07 13.00 23.23
C LEU A 99 14.05 12.37 21.83
N ALA A 100 15.13 12.53 21.05
CA ALA A 100 15.23 11.92 19.73
C ALA A 100 15.14 10.38 19.79
N ILE A 101 15.76 9.74 20.78
CA ILE A 101 15.69 8.28 20.96
C ILE A 101 14.28 7.85 21.37
N ILE A 102 13.64 8.57 22.30
CA ILE A 102 12.27 8.27 22.73
C ILE A 102 11.31 8.35 21.54
N GLU A 103 11.37 9.42 20.76
CA GLU A 103 10.53 9.60 19.58
C GLU A 103 10.84 8.58 18.46
N ALA A 104 12.09 8.14 18.34
CA ALA A 104 12.47 7.10 17.39
C ALA A 104 11.86 5.74 17.75
N ASP A 105 11.82 5.39 19.03
CA ASP A 105 11.22 4.14 19.51
C ASP A 105 9.70 4.14 19.37
N GLU A 106 9.06 5.25 19.74
CA GLU A 106 7.63 5.46 19.53
C GLU A 106 7.28 5.35 18.03
N PHE A 107 8.07 6.00 17.17
CA PHE A 107 7.82 5.94 15.73
C PHE A 107 8.02 4.53 15.15
N LEU A 108 9.01 3.77 15.62
CA LEU A 108 9.15 2.37 15.23
C LEU A 108 7.93 1.54 15.66
N THR A 109 7.39 1.80 16.83
CA THR A 109 6.17 1.12 17.34
C THR A 109 4.98 1.42 16.43
N ASP A 110 4.76 2.69 16.08
CA ASP A 110 3.70 3.09 15.14
C ASP A 110 3.85 2.37 13.78
N VAL A 111 5.08 2.28 13.26
CA VAL A 111 5.38 1.60 12.00
C VAL A 111 5.09 0.10 12.09
N LEU A 112 5.39 -0.54 13.22
CA LEU A 112 5.08 -1.95 13.45
C LEU A 112 3.56 -2.18 13.49
N GLU A 113 2.83 -1.32 14.20
CA GLU A 113 1.37 -1.39 14.29
C GLU A 113 0.71 -1.18 12.93
N ASP A 114 1.13 -0.17 12.16
CA ASP A 114 0.66 0.09 10.80
C ASP A 114 0.85 -1.14 9.90
N ARG A 115 1.99 -1.84 10.02
CA ARG A 115 2.28 -3.05 9.24
C ARG A 115 1.62 -4.33 9.78
N GLY A 116 0.78 -4.22 10.82
CA GLY A 116 0.05 -5.36 11.39
C GLY A 116 0.88 -6.21 12.37
N TYR A 117 2.07 -5.78 12.75
CA TYR A 117 2.90 -6.40 13.78
C TYR A 117 2.50 -5.87 15.17
N SER A 118 1.28 -6.16 15.61
CA SER A 118 0.78 -5.74 16.93
C SER A 118 1.14 -6.79 18.00
N GLY A 119 1.51 -6.37 19.21
CA GLY A 119 1.80 -7.25 20.36
C GLY A 119 1.33 -6.62 21.67
N LYS A 120 1.28 -7.39 22.78
CA LYS A 120 0.98 -6.82 24.11
C LYS A 120 2.16 -6.02 24.66
N SER A 121 3.36 -6.25 24.12
CA SER A 121 4.57 -5.49 24.39
C SER A 121 5.37 -5.28 23.10
N PHE A 122 6.33 -4.35 23.14
CA PHE A 122 7.27 -4.10 22.06
C PHE A 122 8.05 -5.37 21.68
N GLU A 123 8.47 -6.16 22.67
CA GLU A 123 9.18 -7.43 22.45
C GLU A 123 8.32 -8.45 21.72
N GLU A 124 7.03 -8.57 22.07
CA GLU A 124 6.09 -9.44 21.36
C GLU A 124 5.84 -8.96 19.93
N ALA A 125 5.76 -7.64 19.71
CA ALA A 125 5.59 -7.06 18.38
C ALA A 125 6.80 -7.35 17.47
N VAL A 126 8.01 -7.17 18.01
CA VAL A 126 9.26 -7.41 17.28
C VAL A 126 9.51 -8.90 17.03
N GLU A 127 9.10 -9.80 17.93
CA GLU A 127 9.22 -11.24 17.72
C GLU A 127 8.33 -11.81 16.61
N LYS A 128 7.27 -11.08 16.24
CA LYS A 128 6.40 -11.43 15.10
C LYS A 128 7.00 -11.06 13.75
N ILE A 129 8.04 -10.24 13.74
CA ILE A 129 8.79 -9.93 12.51
C ILE A 129 9.57 -11.19 12.15
N ASP A 130 9.45 -11.63 10.89
CA ASP A 130 10.20 -12.80 10.43
C ASP A 130 11.71 -12.57 10.57
N LYS A 131 12.42 -13.58 11.08
CA LYS A 131 13.86 -13.51 11.32
C LYS A 131 14.64 -13.36 10.02
N GLU A 132 14.07 -13.83 8.91
CA GLU A 132 14.66 -13.66 7.58
C GLU A 132 14.56 -12.20 7.08
N THR A 133 13.50 -11.48 7.43
CA THR A 133 13.31 -10.05 7.11
C THR A 133 14.16 -9.13 7.98
N PHE A 134 14.51 -9.57 9.20
CA PHE A 134 15.12 -8.70 10.20
C PHE A 134 16.37 -9.31 10.86
N LEU A 135 17.54 -9.04 10.27
CA LEU A 135 18.84 -9.58 10.71
C LEU A 135 19.33 -9.13 12.11
N ASN A 136 18.64 -8.23 12.81
CA ASN A 136 19.16 -7.59 14.04
C ASN A 136 18.13 -7.41 15.18
N ILE A 137 17.20 -8.34 15.38
CA ILE A 137 16.20 -8.27 16.47
C ILE A 137 16.87 -8.10 17.85
N GLY A 138 17.99 -8.79 18.11
CA GLY A 138 18.72 -8.68 19.37
C GLY A 138 19.22 -7.26 19.64
N GLN A 139 19.79 -6.61 18.61
CA GLN A 139 20.25 -5.23 18.70
C GLN A 139 19.09 -4.25 18.95
N LEU A 140 17.91 -4.53 18.39
CA LEU A 140 16.71 -3.73 18.60
C LEU A 140 16.22 -3.79 20.05
N LYS A 141 16.27 -4.98 20.66
CA LYS A 141 15.95 -5.16 22.09
C LYS A 141 16.95 -4.42 22.99
N GLU A 142 18.24 -4.45 22.67
CA GLU A 142 19.28 -3.71 23.42
C GLU A 142 19.02 -2.19 23.39
N ILE A 143 18.75 -1.60 22.22
CA ILE A 143 18.48 -0.15 22.15
C ILE A 143 17.15 0.23 22.81
N HIS A 144 16.15 -0.64 22.78
CA HIS A 144 14.88 -0.43 23.50
C HIS A 144 15.12 -0.36 25.02
N GLN A 145 16.00 -1.21 25.56
CA GLN A 145 16.42 -1.12 26.96
C GLN A 145 17.15 0.19 27.28
N VAL A 146 17.96 0.71 26.34
CA VAL A 146 18.58 2.03 26.49
C VAL A 146 17.51 3.13 26.53
N ARG A 147 16.49 3.09 25.66
CA ARG A 147 15.35 4.00 25.74
C ARG A 147 14.68 3.93 27.11
N ASN A 148 14.39 2.73 27.60
CA ASN A 148 13.78 2.55 28.93
C ASN A 148 14.65 3.15 30.04
N SER A 149 15.97 2.97 29.96
CA SER A 149 16.92 3.60 30.88
C SER A 149 16.84 5.12 30.84
N ILE A 150 16.72 5.72 29.65
CA ILE A 150 16.56 7.17 29.49
C ILE A 150 15.26 7.68 30.14
N VAL A 151 14.16 6.93 30.02
CA VAL A 151 12.84 7.33 30.55
C VAL A 151 12.77 7.16 32.08
N TYR A 152 13.26 6.05 32.62
CA TYR A 152 13.17 5.74 34.05
C TYR A 152 14.30 6.36 34.88
N ASN A 153 15.43 6.72 34.28
CA ASN A 153 16.55 7.33 34.97
C ASN A 153 16.86 8.73 34.39
N PRO A 154 16.39 9.81 35.05
CA PRO A 154 16.66 11.18 34.64
C PRO A 154 18.16 11.51 34.52
N ASP A 155 18.98 10.90 35.38
CA ASP A 155 20.44 11.10 35.46
C ASP A 155 21.21 10.27 34.43
N TYR A 156 20.53 9.46 33.61
CA TYR A 156 21.17 8.66 32.57
C TYR A 156 21.99 9.53 31.62
N LYS A 157 23.30 9.30 31.50
CA LYS A 157 24.16 10.07 30.60
C LYS A 157 24.19 9.46 29.21
N LEU A 158 23.95 10.29 28.20
CA LEU A 158 23.95 9.88 26.80
C LEU A 158 24.89 10.77 25.98
N ASP A 159 25.89 10.14 25.36
CA ASP A 159 26.81 10.82 24.45
C ASP A 159 26.22 10.95 23.04
N ILE A 160 26.63 11.98 22.29
CA ILE A 160 26.20 12.21 20.91
C ILE A 160 26.53 11.03 19.98
N ASN A 161 27.67 10.36 20.16
CA ASN A 161 28.05 9.23 19.32
C ASN A 161 27.19 8.01 19.61
N GLN A 162 26.87 7.77 20.89
CA GLN A 162 25.92 6.74 21.29
C GLN A 162 24.53 7.02 20.72
N ALA A 163 24.04 8.26 20.84
CA ALA A 163 22.74 8.65 20.31
C ALA A 163 22.65 8.45 18.78
N LYS A 164 23.69 8.85 18.04
CA LYS A 164 23.77 8.64 16.59
C LYS A 164 23.75 7.15 16.22
N LYS A 165 24.47 6.31 16.96
CA LYS A 165 24.49 4.86 16.72
C LYS A 165 23.10 4.23 16.96
N ILE A 166 22.44 4.63 18.05
CA ILE A 166 21.09 4.16 18.39
C ILE A 166 20.08 4.58 17.32
N LEU A 167 20.09 5.85 16.91
CA LEU A 167 19.22 6.33 15.84
C LEU A 167 19.47 5.61 14.51
N ALA A 168 20.73 5.30 14.17
CA ALA A 168 21.04 4.57 12.95
C ALA A 168 20.43 3.15 12.97
N THR A 169 20.42 2.49 14.13
CA THR A 169 19.75 1.18 14.27
C THR A 169 18.23 1.31 14.11
N TYR A 170 17.59 2.32 14.71
CA TYR A 170 16.16 2.60 14.49
C TYR A 170 15.86 2.96 13.02
N GLU A 171 16.73 3.73 12.34
CA GLU A 171 16.60 4.08 10.92
C GLU A 171 16.58 2.82 10.05
N GLN A 172 17.53 1.90 10.28
CA GLN A 172 17.60 0.63 9.56
C GLN A 172 16.37 -0.23 9.84
N ALA A 173 15.93 -0.29 11.09
CA ALA A 173 14.74 -1.03 11.50
C ALA A 173 13.50 -0.58 10.73
N ILE A 174 13.23 0.73 10.78
CA ILE A 174 12.09 1.35 10.11
C ILE A 174 12.20 1.10 8.61
N ASN A 175 13.35 1.33 7.98
CA ASN A 175 13.51 1.11 6.54
C ASN A 175 13.29 -0.35 6.14
N ASN A 176 13.77 -1.32 6.91
CA ASN A 176 13.56 -2.74 6.61
C ASN A 176 12.07 -3.12 6.70
N ILE A 177 11.37 -2.60 7.70
CA ILE A 177 9.92 -2.82 7.83
C ILE A 177 9.17 -2.11 6.70
N TRP A 178 9.63 -0.94 6.26
CA TRP A 178 8.96 -0.18 5.19
C TRP A 178 9.18 -0.75 3.79
N VAL A 179 10.34 -1.34 3.52
CA VAL A 179 10.71 -1.86 2.20
C VAL A 179 10.26 -3.32 2.01
N SER A 180 10.08 -4.06 3.12
CA SER A 180 9.49 -5.41 3.11
C SER A 180 7.97 -5.38 2.96
#